data_AF-A0A0H2S228-F1
#
_entry.id   AF-A0A0H2S228-F1
#
_cell.length_a   1.000
_cell.length_b   1.000
_cell.length_c   1.000
_cell.angle_alpha   90.00
_cell.angle_beta   90.00
_cell.angle_gamma   90.00
#
_symmetry.space_group_name_H-M   'P 1'
#
loop_
_entity.id
_entity.type
_entity.pdbx_description
1 polymer ?
#
loop_
_entity_poly.entity_id
_entity_poly.type
_entity_poly.pdbx_seq_one_letter_code
_entity_poly.pdbx_strand_id
1 'polypeptide(L)'
;MARSDEKVILYRYNGSPFANKIESVLAMRGIPHFEVDVPMTLPRPEVIDLLGIGYRRIPLLAIGNDVYCDTSLIVSQLEKRIPPSAEYVSVFPPRKNGGKVDRGIIKTFAMTYGDRTLFPMGGAILPYDKLGKKFMEDRSAWQGAPIPVEALTARRPITESQLSSHMAILEEQLSDEREWLFDTDEPGYGDLSVHFFWSWVIQFRGMKEVLSSSKFPKTNSWITRMSTYLAERRKANSSSVSKISAEEAAKFISQGSPSNDKLHFDKDEAARLHVNLGDIVSIVPEDNAKNYPTVGKLIGLDREEFVVELSGKAVSSLRCHLPRLNFAVRVSKSASKL
;
A
#
# COMPACT_ATOMS: atom_id res chain seq x y z
N MET A 1 -4.27 5.65 20.39
CA MET A 1 -3.10 4.74 20.54
C MET A 1 -3.59 3.30 20.54
N ALA A 2 -2.95 2.42 19.78
CA ALA A 2 -3.24 0.99 19.82
C ALA A 2 -2.91 0.44 21.21
N ARG A 3 -3.76 -0.43 21.72
CA ARG A 3 -3.50 -1.12 22.99
C ARG A 3 -2.40 -2.16 22.76
N SER A 4 -1.58 -2.45 23.77
CA SER A 4 -0.45 -3.39 23.61
C SER A 4 -0.87 -4.83 23.27
N ASP A 5 -2.16 -5.15 23.32
CA ASP A 5 -2.77 -6.43 22.97
C ASP A 5 -3.40 -6.47 21.57
N GLU A 6 -3.46 -5.32 20.86
CA GLU A 6 -4.04 -5.26 19.52
C GLU A 6 -3.11 -5.90 18.49
N LYS A 7 -3.57 -7.02 17.93
CA LYS A 7 -2.84 -7.76 16.89
C LYS A 7 -2.82 -6.96 15.59
N VAL A 8 -1.63 -6.81 15.01
CA VAL A 8 -1.44 -6.33 13.64
C VAL A 8 -1.54 -7.52 12.70
N ILE A 9 -2.41 -7.45 11.69
CA ILE A 9 -2.66 -8.55 10.76
C ILE A 9 -2.56 -8.02 9.33
N LEU A 10 -1.66 -8.59 8.53
CA LEU A 10 -1.41 -8.23 7.14
C LEU A 10 -2.01 -9.29 6.20
N TYR A 11 -3.01 -8.91 5.41
CA TYR A 11 -3.49 -9.73 4.28
C TYR A 11 -2.62 -9.45 3.07
N ARG A 12 -1.94 -10.47 2.55
CA ARG A 12 -0.86 -10.35 1.56
C ARG A 12 -0.78 -11.56 0.65
N TYR A 13 -0.01 -11.44 -0.43
CA TYR A 13 0.38 -12.59 -1.24
C TYR A 13 1.84 -12.46 -1.67
N ASN A 14 2.55 -13.59 -1.72
CA ASN A 14 3.95 -13.62 -2.15
C ASN A 14 4.10 -13.05 -3.55
N GLY A 15 5.02 -12.09 -3.72
CA GLY A 15 5.30 -11.45 -5.01
C GLY A 15 4.44 -10.22 -5.33
N SER A 16 3.58 -9.76 -4.41
CA SER A 16 2.97 -8.43 -4.52
C SER A 16 3.99 -7.33 -4.18
N PRO A 17 4.31 -6.39 -5.09
CA PRO A 17 5.22 -5.29 -4.78
C PRO A 17 4.68 -4.37 -3.67
N PHE A 18 3.36 -4.11 -3.67
CA PHE A 18 2.73 -3.30 -2.64
C PHE A 18 2.63 -4.01 -1.30
N ALA A 19 2.49 -5.35 -1.27
CA ALA A 19 2.58 -6.08 0.00
C ALA A 19 4.01 -6.01 0.53
N ASN A 20 5.01 -6.19 -0.34
CA ASN A 20 6.40 -6.06 0.05
C ASN A 20 6.74 -4.66 0.58
N LYS A 21 6.14 -3.60 0.03
CA LYS A 21 6.24 -2.24 0.55
C LYS A 21 5.76 -2.15 2.00
N ILE A 22 4.63 -2.76 2.36
CA ILE A 22 4.11 -2.76 3.73
C ILE A 22 4.90 -3.70 4.65
N GLU A 23 5.31 -4.88 4.18
CA GLU A 23 6.22 -5.78 4.91
C GLU A 23 7.53 -5.05 5.27
N SER A 24 8.07 -4.26 4.34
CA SER A 24 9.24 -3.41 4.59
C SER A 24 8.97 -2.34 5.64
N VAL A 25 7.80 -1.68 5.61
CA VAL A 25 7.41 -0.71 6.67
C VAL A 25 7.37 -1.41 8.03
N LEU A 26 6.68 -2.54 8.13
CA LEU A 26 6.60 -3.31 9.39
C LEU A 26 7.98 -3.75 9.87
N ALA A 27 8.85 -4.19 8.95
CA ALA A 27 10.22 -4.58 9.26
C ALA A 27 11.08 -3.39 9.74
N MET A 28 11.05 -2.25 9.03
CA MET A 28 11.77 -1.04 9.43
C MET A 28 11.36 -0.59 10.82
N ARG A 29 10.08 -0.68 11.13
CA ARG A 29 9.50 -0.21 12.39
C ARG A 29 9.59 -1.20 13.54
N GLY A 30 10.01 -2.44 13.31
CA GLY A 30 10.09 -3.44 14.38
C GLY A 30 8.74 -4.00 14.83
N ILE A 31 7.69 -3.94 14.00
CA ILE A 31 6.31 -4.24 14.44
C ILE A 31 6.01 -5.75 14.30
N PRO A 32 5.72 -6.46 15.43
CA PRO A 32 5.22 -7.83 15.39
C PRO A 32 3.87 -7.89 14.68
N HIS A 33 3.68 -8.90 13.83
CA HIS A 33 2.42 -9.02 13.08
C HIS A 33 2.14 -10.45 12.64
N PHE A 34 0.87 -10.68 12.34
CA PHE A 34 0.42 -11.89 11.66
C PHE A 34 0.28 -11.65 10.16
N GLU A 35 0.53 -12.68 9.36
CA GLU A 35 0.29 -12.68 7.93
C GLU A 35 -0.85 -13.65 7.59
N VAL A 36 -1.75 -13.20 6.70
CA VAL A 36 -2.76 -14.03 6.06
C VAL A 36 -2.45 -14.05 4.57
N ASP A 37 -2.11 -15.23 4.05
CA ASP A 37 -1.88 -15.41 2.62
C ASP A 37 -3.23 -15.43 1.88
N VAL A 38 -3.39 -14.57 0.87
CA VAL A 38 -4.54 -14.53 -0.02
C VAL A 38 -4.12 -14.82 -1.47
N PRO A 39 -5.04 -15.25 -2.36
CA PRO A 39 -4.74 -15.44 -3.77
C PRO A 39 -4.26 -14.17 -4.51
N MET A 40 -3.39 -14.31 -5.52
CA MET A 40 -2.97 -13.17 -6.37
C MET A 40 -4.09 -12.64 -7.28
N THR A 41 -5.04 -13.49 -7.65
CA THR A 41 -6.20 -13.19 -8.51
C THR A 41 -7.50 -13.50 -7.76
N LEU A 42 -8.63 -12.95 -8.21
CA LEU A 42 -9.92 -13.27 -7.61
C LEU A 42 -10.37 -14.71 -7.92
N PRO A 43 -11.27 -15.30 -7.09
CA PRO A 43 -11.90 -14.74 -5.88
C PRO A 43 -10.97 -14.70 -4.65
N ARG A 44 -11.32 -13.86 -3.67
CA ARG A 44 -10.68 -13.75 -2.34
C ARG A 44 -11.73 -13.81 -1.23
N PRO A 45 -12.33 -14.98 -0.96
CA PRO A 45 -13.36 -15.11 0.07
C PRO A 45 -12.86 -14.70 1.46
N GLU A 46 -11.56 -14.78 1.72
CA GLU A 46 -10.90 -14.37 2.97
C GLU A 46 -11.13 -12.89 3.31
N VAL A 47 -11.35 -12.06 2.28
CA VAL A 47 -11.58 -10.62 2.39
C VAL A 47 -13.04 -10.29 2.13
N ILE A 48 -13.58 -10.79 1.01
CA ILE A 48 -14.94 -10.42 0.57
C ILE A 48 -15.99 -11.11 1.45
N ASP A 49 -15.88 -12.43 1.62
CA ASP A 49 -16.90 -13.19 2.32
C ASP A 49 -16.75 -13.08 3.83
N LEU A 50 -15.53 -13.25 4.36
CA LEU A 50 -15.31 -13.26 5.81
C LEU A 50 -15.42 -11.87 6.43
N LEU A 51 -14.87 -10.85 5.77
CA LEU A 51 -14.82 -9.48 6.29
C LEU A 51 -15.88 -8.55 5.67
N GLY A 52 -16.48 -8.89 4.52
CA GLY A 52 -17.43 -8.00 3.83
C GLY A 52 -16.78 -6.87 3.06
N ILE A 53 -15.44 -6.89 2.89
CA ILE A 53 -14.69 -5.80 2.25
C ILE A 53 -14.64 -6.06 0.74
N GLY A 54 -15.31 -5.20 -0.04
CA GLY A 54 -15.31 -5.30 -1.50
C GLY A 54 -14.03 -4.82 -2.18
N TYR A 55 -13.20 -4.03 -1.48
CA TYR A 55 -11.92 -3.53 -2.00
C TYR A 55 -10.99 -4.70 -2.38
N ARG A 56 -10.73 -4.83 -3.68
CA ARG A 56 -10.01 -5.99 -4.22
C ARG A 56 -8.49 -5.86 -4.26
N ARG A 57 -7.87 -4.73 -3.88
CA ARG A 57 -6.40 -4.65 -3.90
C ARG A 57 -5.81 -5.20 -2.61
N ILE A 58 -4.56 -5.62 -2.68
CA ILE A 58 -3.78 -6.17 -1.56
C ILE A 58 -2.44 -5.45 -1.56
N PRO A 59 -1.93 -5.02 -0.39
CA PRO A 59 -2.30 -5.49 0.95
C PRO A 59 -3.50 -4.80 1.60
N LEU A 60 -4.05 -5.47 2.62
CA LEU A 60 -4.88 -4.88 3.68
C LEU A 60 -4.19 -5.07 5.02
N LEU A 61 -4.35 -4.13 5.96
CA LEU A 61 -3.83 -4.26 7.31
C LEU A 61 -4.96 -4.10 8.32
N ALA A 62 -5.10 -5.02 9.27
CA ALA A 62 -6.00 -4.87 10.42
C ALA A 62 -5.22 -4.56 11.70
N ILE A 63 -5.77 -3.69 12.54
CA ILE A 63 -5.29 -3.43 13.92
C ILE A 63 -6.53 -3.41 14.83
N GLY A 64 -6.73 -4.48 15.59
CA GLY A 64 -7.99 -4.70 16.30
C GLY A 64 -9.14 -4.89 15.30
N ASN A 65 -10.20 -4.09 15.43
CA ASN A 65 -11.40 -4.16 14.56
C ASN A 65 -11.35 -3.18 13.37
N ASP A 66 -10.32 -2.35 13.26
CA ASP A 66 -10.14 -1.45 12.11
C ASP A 66 -9.30 -2.11 11.02
N VAL A 67 -9.80 -2.11 9.78
CA VAL A 67 -9.11 -2.65 8.60
C VAL A 67 -8.81 -1.51 7.62
N TYR A 68 -7.54 -1.32 7.31
CA TYR A 68 -7.02 -0.25 6.47
C TYR A 68 -6.73 -0.75 5.05
N CYS A 69 -7.38 -0.11 4.08
CA CYS A 69 -7.15 -0.28 2.65
C CYS A 69 -6.12 0.72 2.13
N ASP A 70 -5.33 0.30 1.13
CA ASP A 70 -4.30 1.11 0.46
C ASP A 70 -3.03 1.37 1.28
N THR A 71 -1.87 1.23 0.63
CA THR A 71 -0.58 1.35 1.32
C THR A 71 -0.30 2.74 1.87
N SER A 72 -0.85 3.80 1.25
CA SER A 72 -0.68 5.17 1.75
C SER A 72 -1.33 5.36 3.11
N LEU A 73 -2.57 4.86 3.26
CA LEU A 73 -3.31 4.94 4.51
C LEU A 73 -2.74 3.98 5.57
N ILE A 74 -2.38 2.76 5.17
CA ILE A 74 -1.74 1.79 6.07
C ILE A 74 -0.51 2.42 6.76
N VAL A 75 0.37 3.10 6.00
CA VAL A 75 1.57 3.74 6.56
C VAL A 75 1.23 4.88 7.51
N SER A 76 0.29 5.75 7.14
CA SER A 76 -0.20 6.81 8.03
C SER A 76 -0.75 6.26 9.35
N GLN A 77 -1.54 5.20 9.27
CA GLN A 77 -2.24 4.65 10.43
C GLN A 77 -1.30 3.83 11.30
N LEU A 78 -0.31 3.16 10.73
CA LEU A 78 0.78 2.56 11.50
C LEU A 78 1.51 3.62 12.35
N GLU A 79 1.89 4.77 11.78
CA GLU A 79 2.54 5.86 12.54
C GLU A 79 1.64 6.46 13.63
N LYS A 80 0.34 6.53 13.40
CA LYS A 80 -0.64 7.10 14.35
C LYS A 80 -1.00 6.12 15.47
N ARG A 81 -1.32 4.87 15.09
CA ARG A 81 -1.79 3.81 16.00
C ARG A 81 -0.66 3.25 16.85
N ILE A 82 0.53 3.14 16.28
CA ILE A 82 1.74 2.70 16.98
C ILE A 82 2.72 3.87 16.90
N PRO A 83 2.64 4.88 17.80
CA PRO A 83 3.50 6.05 17.71
C PRO A 83 5.00 5.71 17.82
N PRO A 84 5.89 6.54 17.24
CA PRO A 84 7.32 6.36 17.39
C PRO A 84 7.75 6.33 18.87
N SER A 85 8.59 5.36 19.21
CA SER A 85 9.13 5.13 20.55
C SER A 85 10.54 4.52 20.47
N ALA A 86 11.13 4.19 21.62
CA ALA A 86 12.39 3.44 21.65
C ALA A 86 12.25 2.01 21.06
N GLU A 87 11.04 1.45 21.08
CA GLU A 87 10.74 0.11 20.56
C GLU A 87 10.33 0.16 19.07
N TYR A 88 9.55 1.16 18.68
CA TYR A 88 9.04 1.29 17.32
C TYR A 88 9.54 2.58 16.67
N VAL A 89 10.45 2.45 15.71
CA VAL A 89 10.97 3.63 14.99
C VAL A 89 9.93 4.20 14.04
N SER A 90 10.04 5.50 13.73
CA SER A 90 9.25 6.14 12.66
C SER A 90 9.85 5.82 11.29
N VAL A 91 9.02 5.66 10.27
CA VAL A 91 9.49 5.68 8.87
C VAL A 91 9.64 7.11 8.32
N PHE A 92 9.44 8.13 9.14
CA PHE A 92 9.68 9.53 8.78
C PHE A 92 10.82 10.10 9.65
N PRO A 93 12.08 9.67 9.42
CA PRO A 93 13.21 10.19 10.18
C PRO A 93 13.41 11.69 9.91
N PRO A 94 13.94 12.45 10.89
CA PRO A 94 14.38 13.83 10.66
C PRO A 94 15.56 13.87 9.71
N ARG A 95 15.75 15.00 9.01
CA ARG A 95 16.99 15.24 8.26
C ARG A 95 18.20 15.29 9.20
N LYS A 96 19.39 15.01 8.66
CA LYS A 96 20.66 15.03 9.40
C LYS A 96 20.85 16.34 10.19
N ASN A 97 21.69 16.29 11.22
CA ASN A 97 22.06 17.43 12.06
C ASN A 97 20.86 18.10 12.75
N GLY A 98 19.84 17.32 13.13
CA GLY A 98 18.66 17.83 13.84
C GLY A 98 17.66 18.58 12.95
N GLY A 99 17.64 18.30 11.65
CA GLY A 99 16.69 18.90 10.72
C GLY A 99 15.24 18.46 10.97
N LYS A 100 14.29 19.18 10.35
CA LYS A 100 12.86 18.86 10.46
C LYS A 100 12.50 17.61 9.64
N VAL A 101 11.31 17.07 9.87
CA VAL A 101 10.76 15.92 9.15
C VAL A 101 9.92 16.40 7.95
N ASP A 102 10.26 15.96 6.74
CA ASP A 102 9.56 16.33 5.50
C ASP A 102 8.30 15.49 5.22
N ARG A 103 7.52 15.20 6.27
CA ARG A 103 6.45 14.19 6.26
C ARG A 103 5.44 14.38 5.11
N GLY A 104 4.98 15.61 4.89
CA GLY A 104 3.99 15.91 3.84
C GLY A 104 4.55 15.69 2.43
N ILE A 105 5.78 16.14 2.18
CA ILE A 105 6.45 15.96 0.89
C ILE A 105 6.76 14.48 0.65
N ILE A 106 7.23 13.75 1.66
CA ILE A 106 7.49 12.31 1.55
C ILE A 106 6.19 11.54 1.23
N LYS A 107 5.08 11.86 1.89
CA LYS A 107 3.77 11.24 1.58
C LYS A 107 3.34 11.51 0.13
N THR A 108 3.42 12.76 -0.31
CA THR A 108 3.11 13.13 -1.70
C THR A 108 4.02 12.40 -2.68
N PHE A 109 5.33 12.43 -2.45
CA PHE A 109 6.33 11.77 -3.29
C PHE A 109 6.06 10.27 -3.40
N ALA A 110 5.81 9.58 -2.29
CA ALA A 110 5.45 8.17 -2.31
C ALA A 110 4.19 7.89 -3.14
N MET A 111 3.13 8.67 -2.92
CA MET A 111 1.82 8.48 -3.54
C MET A 111 1.80 8.84 -5.04
N THR A 112 2.44 9.94 -5.43
CA THR A 112 2.36 10.47 -6.81
C THR A 112 3.51 9.95 -7.67
N TYR A 113 4.73 9.93 -7.14
CA TYR A 113 5.90 9.51 -7.89
C TYR A 113 6.07 8.00 -7.84
N GLY A 114 6.28 7.43 -6.65
CA GLY A 114 6.48 5.99 -6.49
C GLY A 114 5.30 5.16 -7.02
N ASP A 115 4.11 5.42 -6.48
CA ASP A 115 2.94 4.55 -6.72
C ASP A 115 2.23 4.83 -8.04
N ARG A 116 2.24 6.08 -8.54
CA ARG A 116 1.42 6.50 -9.69
C ARG A 116 2.21 6.93 -10.93
N THR A 117 3.49 7.25 -10.80
CA THR A 117 4.35 7.56 -11.94
C THR A 117 5.21 6.36 -12.31
N LEU A 118 5.99 5.84 -11.35
CA LEU A 118 6.91 4.73 -11.60
C LEU A 118 6.18 3.39 -11.72
N PHE A 119 5.34 3.03 -10.75
CA PHE A 119 4.74 1.69 -10.70
C PHE A 119 3.99 1.27 -11.99
N PRO A 120 3.17 2.13 -12.63
CA PRO A 120 2.52 1.78 -13.89
C PRO A 120 3.50 1.46 -15.03
N MET A 121 4.68 2.09 -15.06
CA MET A 121 5.72 1.78 -16.06
C MET A 121 6.27 0.37 -15.87
N GLY A 122 6.49 -0.06 -14.63
CA GLY A 122 6.87 -1.44 -14.33
C GLY A 122 5.79 -2.45 -14.73
N GLY A 123 4.51 -2.10 -14.51
CA GLY A 123 3.39 -2.89 -15.02
C GLY A 123 3.41 -3.02 -16.54
N ALA A 124 3.65 -1.91 -17.26
CA ALA A 124 3.62 -1.85 -18.72
C ALA A 124 4.70 -2.71 -19.41
N ILE A 125 5.79 -3.06 -18.72
CA ILE A 125 6.88 -3.88 -19.26
C ILE A 125 6.83 -5.35 -18.83
N LEU A 126 5.75 -5.78 -18.15
CA LEU A 126 5.54 -7.19 -17.88
C LEU A 126 5.41 -8.00 -19.18
N PRO A 127 5.85 -9.27 -19.20
CA PRO A 127 5.77 -10.12 -20.38
C PRO A 127 4.35 -10.69 -20.53
N TYR A 128 3.36 -9.84 -20.80
CA TYR A 128 1.93 -10.22 -20.83
C TYR A 128 1.62 -11.34 -21.82
N ASP A 129 2.40 -11.47 -22.89
CA ASP A 129 2.36 -12.57 -23.87
C ASP A 129 2.66 -13.96 -23.27
N LYS A 130 3.33 -13.99 -22.11
CA LYS A 130 3.75 -15.20 -21.40
C LYS A 130 2.95 -15.49 -20.14
N LEU A 131 2.00 -14.61 -19.79
CA LEU A 131 1.19 -14.76 -18.58
C LEU A 131 -0.04 -15.62 -18.86
N GLY A 132 -0.37 -16.49 -17.91
CA GLY A 132 -1.47 -17.44 -18.07
C GLY A 132 -2.84 -16.75 -18.21
N LYS A 133 -3.77 -17.41 -18.91
CA LYS A 133 -5.12 -16.91 -19.19
C LYS A 133 -5.85 -16.35 -17.96
N LYS A 134 -5.84 -17.07 -16.83
CA LYS A 134 -6.47 -16.64 -15.56
C LYS A 134 -5.94 -15.28 -15.08
N PHE A 135 -4.63 -15.05 -15.23
CA PHE A 135 -4.02 -13.77 -14.84
C PHE A 135 -4.45 -12.65 -15.79
N MET A 136 -4.45 -12.91 -17.10
CA MET A 136 -4.86 -11.94 -18.10
C MET A 136 -6.32 -11.51 -17.94
N GLU A 137 -7.23 -12.45 -17.69
CA GLU A 137 -8.64 -12.18 -17.40
C GLU A 137 -8.80 -11.35 -16.13
N ASP A 138 -8.11 -11.73 -15.04
CA ASP A 138 -8.16 -11.01 -13.78
C ASP A 138 -7.64 -9.57 -13.91
N ARG A 139 -6.52 -9.37 -14.60
CA ARG A 139 -5.94 -8.03 -14.83
C ARG A 139 -6.76 -7.18 -15.80
N SER A 140 -7.43 -7.80 -16.77
CA SER A 140 -8.37 -7.10 -17.64
C SER A 140 -9.60 -6.62 -16.85
N ALA A 141 -10.16 -7.48 -15.99
CA ALA A 141 -11.27 -7.10 -15.11
C ALA A 141 -10.87 -6.03 -14.09
N TRP A 142 -9.63 -6.10 -13.58
CA TRP A 142 -9.03 -5.06 -12.74
C TRP A 142 -8.95 -3.72 -13.50
N GLN A 143 -8.48 -3.71 -14.74
CA GLN A 143 -8.36 -2.48 -15.53
C GLN A 143 -9.71 -1.96 -16.03
N GLY A 144 -10.73 -2.83 -16.13
CA GLY A 144 -12.03 -2.54 -16.74
C GLY A 144 -12.04 -2.67 -18.26
N ALA A 145 -10.95 -3.16 -18.86
CA ALA A 145 -10.80 -3.39 -20.29
C ALA A 145 -9.74 -4.48 -20.54
N PRO A 146 -9.76 -5.18 -21.70
CA PRO A 146 -8.70 -6.10 -22.09
C PRO A 146 -7.31 -5.45 -22.02
N ILE A 147 -6.32 -6.17 -21.49
CA ILE A 147 -4.92 -5.71 -21.50
C ILE A 147 -4.44 -5.65 -22.97
N PRO A 148 -3.98 -4.49 -23.47
CA PRO A 148 -3.60 -4.33 -24.88
C PRO A 148 -2.17 -4.81 -25.10
N VAL A 149 -1.97 -6.14 -25.19
CA VAL A 149 -0.65 -6.79 -25.20
C VAL A 149 0.24 -6.28 -26.33
N GLU A 150 -0.30 -6.15 -27.56
CA GLU A 150 0.46 -5.69 -28.72
C GLU A 150 0.92 -4.24 -28.55
N ALA A 151 0.05 -3.37 -28.05
CA ALA A 151 0.37 -1.96 -27.82
C ALA A 151 1.41 -1.78 -26.72
N LEU A 152 1.30 -2.55 -25.62
CA LEU A 152 2.29 -2.53 -24.53
C LEU A 152 3.65 -3.06 -25.02
N THR A 153 3.64 -4.11 -25.83
CA THR A 153 4.87 -4.68 -26.42
C THR A 153 5.54 -3.68 -27.36
N ALA A 154 4.77 -3.03 -28.26
CA ALA A 154 5.29 -2.02 -29.16
C ALA A 154 5.84 -0.78 -28.43
N ARG A 155 5.23 -0.42 -27.28
CA ARG A 155 5.64 0.74 -26.46
C ARG A 155 6.82 0.44 -25.53
N ARG A 156 7.21 -0.82 -25.35
CA ARG A 156 8.27 -1.24 -24.41
C ARG A 156 9.56 -0.40 -24.53
N PRO A 157 10.14 -0.14 -25.73
CA PRO A 157 11.36 0.68 -25.84
C PRO A 157 11.18 2.11 -25.32
N ILE A 158 9.99 2.69 -25.50
CA ILE A 158 9.66 4.03 -24.98
C ILE A 158 9.63 3.99 -23.46
N THR A 159 8.96 2.98 -22.87
CA THR A 159 8.90 2.82 -21.41
C THR A 159 10.29 2.59 -20.81
N GLU A 160 11.13 1.78 -21.46
CA GLU A 160 12.54 1.55 -21.05
C GLU A 160 13.35 2.85 -21.09
N SER A 161 13.22 3.66 -22.14
CA SER A 161 13.84 4.98 -22.23
C SER A 161 13.36 5.94 -21.14
N GLN A 162 12.08 5.90 -20.77
CA GLN A 162 11.53 6.70 -19.67
C GLN A 162 12.08 6.23 -18.32
N LEU A 163 12.16 4.93 -18.08
CA LEU A 163 12.76 4.38 -16.85
C LEU A 163 14.24 4.74 -16.74
N SER A 164 15.00 4.68 -17.83
CA SER A 164 16.38 5.19 -17.87
C SER A 164 16.46 6.68 -17.48
N SER A 165 15.48 7.50 -17.90
CA SER A 165 15.44 8.93 -17.53
C SER A 165 15.13 9.12 -16.04
N HIS A 166 14.24 8.29 -15.47
CA HIS A 166 13.96 8.30 -14.03
C HIS A 166 15.15 7.87 -13.18
N MET A 167 15.99 6.93 -13.66
CA MET A 167 17.27 6.60 -13.03
C MET A 167 18.22 7.79 -13.05
N ALA A 168 18.29 8.56 -14.15
CA ALA A 168 19.14 9.74 -14.23
C ALA A 168 18.73 10.82 -13.20
N ILE A 169 17.43 11.02 -12.97
CA ILE A 169 16.92 11.95 -11.94
C ILE A 169 17.32 11.48 -10.53
N LEU A 170 17.26 10.18 -10.25
CA LEU A 170 17.73 9.64 -8.97
C LEU A 170 19.25 9.72 -8.82
N GLU A 171 19.98 9.52 -9.92
CA GLU A 171 21.44 9.65 -9.95
C GLU A 171 21.84 11.08 -9.62
N GLU A 172 21.17 12.08 -10.22
CA GLU A 172 21.36 13.50 -9.92
C GLU A 172 21.15 13.78 -8.43
N GLN A 173 20.06 13.29 -7.86
CA GLN A 173 19.76 13.45 -6.43
C GLN A 173 20.84 12.85 -5.51
N LEU A 174 21.46 11.73 -5.92
CA LEU A 174 22.48 11.01 -5.15
C LEU A 174 23.92 11.47 -5.49
N SER A 175 24.08 12.39 -6.44
CA SER A 175 25.40 12.85 -6.92
C SER A 175 26.10 13.79 -5.95
N ASP A 176 25.40 14.31 -4.94
CA ASP A 176 26.00 15.12 -3.87
C ASP A 176 26.50 14.28 -2.68
N GLU A 177 26.63 12.96 -2.88
CA GLU A 177 27.12 12.00 -1.89
C GLU A 177 26.20 11.78 -0.68
N ARG A 178 24.94 12.26 -0.72
CA ARG A 178 23.96 11.89 0.30
C ARG A 178 23.70 10.39 0.30
N GLU A 179 23.47 9.83 1.48
CA GLU A 179 23.27 8.38 1.64
C GLU A 179 21.84 7.94 1.30
N TRP A 180 20.88 8.76 1.71
CA TRP A 180 19.44 8.54 1.58
C TRP A 180 18.77 9.73 0.87
N LEU A 181 17.65 9.49 0.18
CA LEU A 181 17.05 10.45 -0.75
C LEU A 181 16.72 11.80 -0.11
N PHE A 182 16.40 11.82 1.19
CA PHE A 182 16.00 13.01 1.94
C PHE A 182 17.11 13.56 2.86
N ASP A 183 18.35 13.07 2.73
CA ASP A 183 19.49 13.47 3.57
C ASP A 183 19.21 13.29 5.07
N THR A 184 18.93 12.03 5.43
CA THR A 184 18.63 11.55 6.77
C THR A 184 19.76 10.64 7.25
N ASP A 185 19.87 10.35 8.55
CA ASP A 185 20.88 9.40 9.07
C ASP A 185 20.51 7.93 8.78
N GLU A 186 19.22 7.63 8.74
CA GLU A 186 18.64 6.31 8.46
C GLU A 186 17.65 6.42 7.30
N PRO A 187 17.40 5.34 6.52
CA PRO A 187 16.46 5.39 5.42
C PRO A 187 15.03 5.57 5.92
N GLY A 188 14.23 6.31 5.16
CA GLY A 188 12.83 6.56 5.49
C GLY A 188 11.84 5.99 4.49
N TYR A 189 10.57 6.35 4.66
CA TYR A 189 9.50 6.06 3.71
C TYR A 189 9.76 6.72 2.35
N GLY A 190 10.49 7.84 2.32
CA GLY A 190 10.95 8.48 1.09
C GLY A 190 11.77 7.51 0.23
N ASP A 191 12.81 6.90 0.82
CA ASP A 191 13.61 5.87 0.18
C ASP A 191 12.78 4.65 -0.20
N LEU A 192 12.06 4.08 0.77
CA LEU A 192 11.29 2.85 0.57
C LEU A 192 10.26 2.97 -0.55
N SER A 193 9.60 4.12 -0.66
CA SER A 193 8.56 4.39 -1.66
C SER A 193 9.06 4.44 -3.10
N VAL A 194 10.37 4.58 -3.31
CA VAL A 194 10.99 4.51 -4.63
C VAL A 194 11.75 3.19 -4.80
N HIS A 195 12.41 2.74 -3.74
CA HIS A 195 13.16 1.48 -3.72
C HIS A 195 12.28 0.27 -4.03
N PHE A 196 11.07 0.20 -3.47
CA PHE A 196 10.19 -0.97 -3.69
C PHE A 196 9.95 -1.22 -5.19
N PHE A 197 9.81 -0.16 -5.98
CA PHE A 197 9.64 -0.24 -7.42
C PHE A 197 10.90 -0.73 -8.12
N TRP A 198 12.05 -0.10 -7.86
CA TRP A 198 13.30 -0.46 -8.53
C TRP A 198 13.80 -1.84 -8.17
N SER A 199 13.67 -2.25 -6.90
CA SER A 199 13.99 -3.61 -6.45
C SER A 199 13.13 -4.68 -7.15
N TRP A 200 11.92 -4.33 -7.59
CA TRP A 200 11.02 -5.20 -8.33
C TRP A 200 11.38 -5.25 -9.81
N VAL A 201 11.50 -4.08 -10.46
CA VAL A 201 11.73 -3.99 -11.91
C VAL A 201 13.13 -4.42 -12.33
N ILE A 202 14.16 -4.25 -11.49
CA ILE A 202 15.53 -4.70 -11.81
C ILE A 202 15.63 -6.23 -12.00
N GLN A 203 14.67 -6.98 -11.47
CA GLN A 203 14.59 -8.44 -11.63
C GLN A 203 14.06 -8.84 -13.01
N PHE A 204 13.50 -7.92 -13.79
CA PHE A 204 12.91 -8.23 -15.09
C PHE A 204 14.00 -8.43 -16.16
N ARG A 205 13.78 -9.43 -17.03
CA ARG A 205 14.64 -9.66 -18.19
C ARG A 205 14.62 -8.41 -19.09
N GLY A 206 15.79 -7.92 -19.50
CA GLY A 206 15.95 -6.71 -20.31
C GLY A 206 16.28 -5.45 -19.50
N MET A 207 15.89 -5.37 -18.23
CA MET A 207 16.12 -4.16 -17.44
C MET A 207 17.56 -3.97 -16.96
N LYS A 208 18.37 -5.04 -16.94
CA LYS A 208 19.77 -4.95 -16.48
C LYS A 208 20.63 -4.01 -17.33
N GLU A 209 20.40 -3.97 -18.64
CA GLU A 209 21.13 -3.08 -19.54
C GLU A 209 20.64 -1.63 -19.42
N VAL A 210 19.32 -1.45 -19.34
CA VAL A 210 18.66 -0.15 -19.17
C VAL A 210 19.09 0.51 -17.85
N LEU A 211 19.20 -0.26 -16.77
CA LEU A 211 19.49 0.20 -15.41
C LEU A 211 20.94 -0.03 -14.99
N SER A 212 21.85 -0.17 -15.96
CA SER A 212 23.25 -0.56 -15.74
C SER A 212 23.96 0.27 -14.67
N SER A 213 24.70 -0.40 -13.79
CA SER A 213 25.58 0.22 -12.79
C SER A 213 26.67 1.10 -13.40
N SER A 214 27.04 0.90 -14.67
CA SER A 214 28.01 1.78 -15.35
C SER A 214 27.45 3.17 -15.66
N LYS A 215 26.12 3.29 -15.83
CA LYS A 215 25.44 4.56 -16.10
C LYS A 215 24.93 5.23 -14.83
N PHE A 216 24.48 4.44 -13.87
CA PHE A 216 23.86 4.92 -12.63
C PHE A 216 24.50 4.30 -11.38
N PRO A 217 25.80 4.52 -11.15
CA PRO A 217 26.52 3.90 -10.05
C PRO A 217 25.98 4.28 -8.67
N LYS A 218 25.60 5.55 -8.44
CA LYS A 218 25.09 6.01 -7.14
C LYS A 218 23.70 5.45 -6.85
N THR A 219 22.82 5.46 -7.85
CA THR A 219 21.46 4.91 -7.75
C THR A 219 21.50 3.41 -7.49
N ASN A 220 22.34 2.66 -8.21
CA ASN A 220 22.50 1.23 -7.96
C ASN A 220 23.08 0.95 -6.56
N SER A 221 24.07 1.74 -6.12
CA SER A 221 24.60 1.65 -4.75
C SER A 221 23.52 1.89 -3.70
N TRP A 222 22.68 2.92 -3.88
CA TRP A 222 21.55 3.21 -3.01
C TRP A 222 20.50 2.08 -3.01
N ILE A 223 20.14 1.52 -4.17
CA ILE A 223 19.22 0.37 -4.26
C ILE A 223 19.78 -0.82 -3.47
N THR A 224 21.06 -1.15 -3.64
CA THR A 224 21.71 -2.24 -2.90
C THR A 224 21.72 -1.95 -1.40
N ARG A 225 22.10 -0.73 -0.99
CA ARG A 225 22.13 -0.32 0.42
C ARG A 225 20.77 -0.48 1.11
N MET A 226 19.71 0.03 0.48
CA MET A 226 18.35 -0.09 0.98
C MET A 226 17.90 -1.56 1.03
N SER A 227 18.27 -2.37 0.03
CA SER A 227 17.93 -3.81 0.02
C SER A 227 18.61 -4.56 1.17
N THR A 228 19.89 -4.27 1.44
CA THR A 228 20.64 -4.85 2.56
C THR A 228 20.03 -4.44 3.89
N TYR A 229 19.77 -3.14 4.08
CA TYR A 229 19.13 -2.62 5.29
C TYR A 229 17.78 -3.31 5.56
N LEU A 230 16.92 -3.42 4.54
CA LEU A 230 15.63 -4.11 4.67
C LEU A 230 15.79 -5.61 4.96
N ALA A 231 16.78 -6.28 4.38
CA ALA A 231 17.04 -7.69 4.65
C ALA A 231 17.48 -7.91 6.11
N GLU A 232 18.32 -7.03 6.65
CA GLU A 232 18.75 -7.05 8.05
C GLU A 232 17.57 -6.81 8.99
N ARG A 233 16.73 -5.81 8.72
CA ARG A 233 15.51 -5.53 9.50
C ARG A 233 14.52 -6.71 9.48
N ARG A 234 14.29 -7.32 8.32
CA ARG A 234 13.43 -8.52 8.20
C ARG A 234 13.99 -9.70 8.98
N LYS A 235 15.32 -9.91 8.93
CA LYS A 235 15.98 -10.97 9.70
C LYS A 235 15.88 -10.72 11.20
N ALA A 236 16.07 -9.48 11.65
CA ALA A 236 15.94 -9.11 13.06
C ALA A 236 14.52 -9.36 13.60
N ASN A 237 13.50 -9.15 12.77
CA ASN A 237 12.11 -9.26 13.19
C ASN A 237 11.47 -10.63 12.91
N SER A 238 12.18 -11.59 12.30
CA SER A 238 11.56 -12.80 11.77
C SER A 238 10.83 -13.65 12.82
N SER A 239 11.28 -13.63 14.08
CA SER A 239 10.63 -14.35 15.18
C SER A 239 9.31 -13.71 15.65
N SER A 240 9.04 -12.48 15.24
CA SER A 240 7.85 -11.70 15.59
C SER A 240 6.79 -11.68 14.48
N VAL A 241 7.04 -12.44 13.39
CA VAL A 241 6.12 -12.59 12.26
C VAL A 241 5.59 -14.03 12.27
N SER A 242 4.28 -14.20 12.19
CA SER A 242 3.64 -15.52 12.20
C SER A 242 2.51 -15.60 11.18
N LYS A 243 2.34 -16.74 10.52
CA LYS A 243 1.22 -16.96 9.61
C LYS A 243 0.03 -17.54 10.37
N ILE A 244 -1.17 -17.05 10.06
CA ILE A 244 -2.44 -17.55 10.60
C ILE A 244 -3.45 -17.79 9.48
N SER A 245 -4.49 -18.57 9.76
CA SER A 245 -5.57 -18.79 8.79
C SER A 245 -6.45 -17.54 8.65
N ALA A 246 -7.21 -17.45 7.56
CA ALA A 246 -8.15 -16.35 7.34
C ALA A 246 -9.27 -16.33 8.40
N GLU A 247 -9.71 -17.51 8.86
CA GLU A 247 -10.73 -17.69 9.90
C GLU A 247 -10.20 -17.24 11.27
N GLU A 248 -8.95 -17.59 11.59
CA GLU A 248 -8.31 -17.14 12.83
C GLU A 248 -8.11 -15.62 12.83
N ALA A 249 -7.65 -15.05 11.70
CA ALA A 249 -7.56 -13.61 11.53
C ALA A 249 -8.92 -12.92 11.67
N ALA A 250 -9.97 -13.43 11.02
CA ALA A 250 -11.32 -12.89 11.14
C ALA A 250 -11.84 -12.96 12.59
N LYS A 251 -11.52 -14.04 13.33
CA LYS A 251 -11.83 -14.15 14.76
C LYS A 251 -11.12 -13.07 15.57
N PHE A 252 -9.83 -12.82 15.33
CA PHE A 252 -9.10 -11.74 16.01
C PHE A 252 -9.67 -10.36 15.69
N ILE A 253 -10.07 -10.10 14.44
CA ILE A 253 -10.69 -8.84 14.03
C ILE A 253 -12.07 -8.66 14.68
N SER A 254 -12.87 -9.73 14.72
CA SER A 254 -14.21 -9.75 15.32
C SER A 254 -14.18 -9.53 16.84
N GLN A 255 -13.16 -10.06 17.52
CA GLN A 255 -12.93 -9.88 18.96
C GLN A 255 -12.16 -8.60 19.30
N GLY A 256 -11.58 -7.94 18.29
CA GLY A 256 -10.82 -6.71 18.44
C GLY A 256 -11.71 -5.56 18.86
N SER A 257 -11.12 -4.57 19.53
CA SER A 257 -11.78 -3.27 19.73
C SER A 257 -11.48 -2.35 18.54
N PRO A 258 -12.43 -1.50 18.12
CA PRO A 258 -12.12 -0.38 17.25
C PRO A 258 -11.18 0.60 17.96
N SER A 259 -10.48 1.42 17.20
CA SER A 259 -9.64 2.49 17.72
C SER A 259 -10.42 3.34 18.72
N ASN A 260 -9.77 3.62 19.86
CA ASN A 260 -10.27 4.58 20.85
C ASN A 260 -10.26 6.03 20.32
N ASP A 261 -9.57 6.28 19.19
CA ASP A 261 -9.55 7.60 18.57
C ASP A 261 -10.96 7.95 18.09
N LYS A 262 -11.45 9.13 18.49
CA LYS A 262 -12.76 9.62 18.07
C LYS A 262 -12.76 9.81 16.55
N LEU A 263 -13.67 9.12 15.86
CA LEU A 263 -13.87 9.34 14.44
C LEU A 263 -14.32 10.79 14.19
N HIS A 264 -13.66 11.45 13.25
CA HIS A 264 -14.02 12.79 12.83
C HIS A 264 -15.01 12.72 11.65
N PHE A 265 -15.89 13.72 11.56
CA PHE A 265 -16.79 13.89 10.43
C PHE A 265 -16.76 15.36 10.00
N ASP A 266 -15.95 15.65 8.99
CA ASP A 266 -15.78 16.98 8.40
C ASP A 266 -16.99 17.32 7.52
N LYS A 267 -17.83 18.24 8.01
CA LYS A 267 -19.06 18.65 7.32
C LYS A 267 -18.81 19.39 6.01
N ASP A 268 -17.69 20.11 5.90
CA ASP A 268 -17.38 20.88 4.69
C ASP A 268 -16.95 19.92 3.58
N GLU A 269 -16.15 18.90 3.90
CA GLU A 269 -15.82 17.83 2.95
C GLU A 269 -17.05 17.00 2.59
N ALA A 270 -17.89 16.66 3.58
CA ALA A 270 -19.14 15.93 3.36
C ALA A 270 -20.06 16.64 2.36
N ALA A 271 -20.22 17.97 2.51
CA ALA A 271 -21.03 18.79 1.61
C ALA A 271 -20.48 18.79 0.18
N ARG A 272 -19.16 18.88 -0.01
CA ARG A 272 -18.52 18.82 -1.34
C ARG A 272 -18.67 17.46 -2.02
N LEU A 273 -18.72 16.39 -1.23
CA LEU A 273 -18.86 15.01 -1.71
C LEU A 273 -20.33 14.56 -1.82
N HIS A 274 -21.27 15.39 -1.38
CA HIS A 274 -22.70 15.08 -1.33
C HIS A 274 -23.02 13.81 -0.54
N VAL A 275 -22.42 13.67 0.65
CA VAL A 275 -22.66 12.55 1.59
C VAL A 275 -22.94 13.07 2.99
N ASN A 276 -23.67 12.30 3.79
CA ASN A 276 -23.97 12.59 5.20
C ASN A 276 -23.48 11.46 6.12
N LEU A 277 -23.29 11.80 7.40
CA LEU A 277 -22.97 10.80 8.42
C LEU A 277 -24.14 9.81 8.52
N GLY A 278 -23.82 8.51 8.45
CA GLY A 278 -24.79 7.43 8.47
C GLY A 278 -25.32 7.01 7.10
N ASP A 279 -24.97 7.70 6.02
CA ASP A 279 -25.32 7.27 4.66
C ASP A 279 -24.72 5.89 4.37
N ILE A 280 -25.46 5.04 3.65
CA ILE A 280 -24.85 3.89 3.00
C ILE A 280 -24.12 4.39 1.77
N VAL A 281 -22.80 4.19 1.73
CA VAL A 281 -21.94 4.69 0.67
C VAL A 281 -21.21 3.56 -0.03
N SER A 282 -20.88 3.79 -1.30
CA SER A 282 -20.01 2.97 -2.13
C SER A 282 -18.71 3.73 -2.35
N ILE A 283 -17.58 3.13 -1.97
CA ILE A 283 -16.25 3.72 -2.11
C ILE A 283 -15.41 2.85 -3.06
N VAL A 284 -14.83 3.48 -4.08
CA VAL A 284 -14.01 2.83 -5.12
C VAL A 284 -12.74 3.63 -5.39
N PRO A 285 -11.64 2.99 -5.79
CA PRO A 285 -10.50 3.71 -6.35
C PRO A 285 -10.86 4.38 -7.69
N GLU A 286 -10.15 5.45 -8.05
CA GLU A 286 -10.40 6.24 -9.28
C GLU A 286 -9.52 5.88 -10.48
N ASP A 287 -8.50 5.06 -10.29
CA ASP A 287 -7.53 4.67 -11.31
C ASP A 287 -7.85 3.30 -11.93
N ASN A 288 -8.02 2.26 -11.10
CA ASN A 288 -8.32 0.90 -11.53
C ASN A 288 -9.15 0.17 -10.47
N ALA A 289 -9.63 -1.05 -10.77
CA ALA A 289 -10.48 -1.86 -9.89
C ALA A 289 -11.81 -1.18 -9.50
N LYS A 290 -12.31 -0.27 -10.36
CA LYS A 290 -13.52 0.54 -10.12
C LYS A 290 -14.81 -0.28 -9.94
N ASN A 291 -14.84 -1.49 -10.48
CA ASN A 291 -16.01 -2.38 -10.41
C ASN A 291 -16.10 -3.17 -9.09
N TYR A 292 -15.25 -2.86 -8.11
CA TYR A 292 -15.15 -3.57 -6.84
C TYR A 292 -15.31 -2.60 -5.67
N PRO A 293 -16.52 -2.03 -5.48
CA PRO A 293 -16.80 -1.09 -4.41
C PRO A 293 -16.77 -1.76 -3.05
N THR A 294 -16.27 -1.03 -2.04
CA THR A 294 -16.61 -1.32 -0.65
C THR A 294 -17.86 -0.55 -0.30
N VAL A 295 -18.91 -1.26 0.12
CA VAL A 295 -20.19 -0.67 0.52
C VAL A 295 -20.35 -0.82 2.02
N GLY A 296 -20.69 0.28 2.69
CA GLY A 296 -20.89 0.29 4.14
C GLY A 296 -21.51 1.61 4.61
N LYS A 297 -21.84 1.67 5.90
CA LYS A 297 -22.38 2.87 6.54
C LYS A 297 -21.27 3.85 6.84
N LEU A 298 -21.32 5.07 6.30
CA LEU A 298 -20.33 6.11 6.54
C LEU A 298 -20.38 6.57 8.00
N ILE A 299 -19.32 6.28 8.77
CA ILE A 299 -19.22 6.62 10.20
C ILE A 299 -18.08 7.61 10.51
N GLY A 300 -17.21 7.89 9.52
CA GLY A 300 -16.15 8.88 9.62
C GLY A 300 -15.75 9.41 8.24
N LEU A 301 -15.38 10.69 8.22
CA LEU A 301 -14.90 11.39 7.03
C LEU A 301 -14.00 12.53 7.47
N ASP A 302 -12.74 12.53 7.05
CA ASP A 302 -11.85 13.68 7.18
C ASP A 302 -11.05 13.91 5.88
N ARG A 303 -9.91 14.60 5.97
CA ARG A 303 -9.06 14.93 4.81
C ARG A 303 -8.12 13.80 4.41
N GLU A 304 -7.96 12.78 5.25
CA GLU A 304 -7.10 11.62 5.00
C GLU A 304 -7.91 10.39 4.62
N GLU A 305 -9.05 10.14 5.26
CA GLU A 305 -9.81 8.90 5.08
C GLU A 305 -11.34 9.03 5.09
N PHE A 306 -11.96 8.03 4.47
CA PHE A 306 -13.33 7.59 4.70
C PHE A 306 -13.31 6.41 5.67
N VAL A 307 -14.27 6.36 6.60
CA VAL A 307 -14.46 5.21 7.49
C VAL A 307 -15.89 4.71 7.36
N VAL A 308 -16.03 3.45 6.95
CA VAL A 308 -17.32 2.78 6.82
C VAL A 308 -17.44 1.62 7.80
N GLU A 309 -18.61 1.50 8.42
CA GLU A 309 -19.01 0.30 9.17
C GLU A 309 -19.63 -0.70 8.21
N LEU A 310 -19.16 -1.95 8.24
CA LEU A 310 -19.68 -3.05 7.44
C LEU A 310 -19.55 -4.38 8.18
N SER A 311 -20.16 -5.43 7.64
CA SER A 311 -20.14 -6.78 8.21
C SER A 311 -19.79 -7.83 7.15
N GLY A 312 -19.16 -8.92 7.58
CA GLY A 312 -18.93 -10.12 6.78
C GLY A 312 -19.45 -11.37 7.48
N LYS A 313 -19.29 -12.54 6.85
CA LYS A 313 -19.76 -13.82 7.40
C LYS A 313 -19.12 -14.17 8.75
N ALA A 314 -17.89 -13.74 8.98
CA ALA A 314 -17.14 -14.05 10.21
C ALA A 314 -17.04 -12.85 11.17
N VAL A 315 -17.48 -11.66 10.75
CA VAL A 315 -17.35 -10.41 11.52
C VAL A 315 -18.67 -9.65 11.47
N SER A 316 -19.36 -9.54 12.60
CA SER A 316 -20.68 -8.90 12.69
C SER A 316 -20.65 -7.39 12.49
N SER A 317 -19.53 -6.74 12.82
CA SER A 317 -19.24 -5.34 12.52
C SER A 317 -17.73 -5.11 12.51
N LEU A 318 -17.25 -4.37 11.52
CA LEU A 318 -15.89 -3.84 11.48
C LEU A 318 -15.86 -2.43 10.89
N ARG A 319 -14.78 -1.69 11.20
CA ARG A 319 -14.49 -0.41 10.56
C ARG A 319 -13.52 -0.62 9.40
N CYS A 320 -13.96 -0.30 8.19
CA CYS A 320 -13.12 -0.31 7.00
C CYS A 320 -12.71 1.12 6.66
N HIS A 321 -11.41 1.35 6.58
CA HIS A 321 -10.78 2.63 6.35
C HIS A 321 -10.24 2.67 4.91
N LEU A 322 -10.65 3.67 4.14
CA LEU A 322 -10.19 3.89 2.76
C LEU A 322 -9.69 5.33 2.61
N PRO A 323 -8.59 5.59 1.88
CA PRO A 323 -8.07 6.95 1.78
C PRO A 323 -9.01 7.87 1.01
N ARG A 324 -8.92 9.18 1.25
CA ARG A 324 -9.67 10.20 0.50
C ARG A 324 -9.13 10.41 -0.89
N LEU A 325 -7.81 10.51 -1.00
CA LEU A 325 -7.15 10.81 -2.26
C LEU A 325 -7.20 9.59 -3.17
N ASN A 326 -7.61 9.79 -4.42
CA ASN A 326 -7.72 8.77 -5.47
C ASN A 326 -8.84 7.74 -5.25
N PHE A 327 -9.79 8.07 -4.38
CA PHE A 327 -10.99 7.27 -4.15
C PHE A 327 -12.21 8.16 -4.27
N ALA A 328 -13.23 7.64 -4.95
CA ALA A 328 -14.51 8.29 -5.07
C ALA A 328 -15.50 7.64 -4.10
N VAL A 329 -16.35 8.48 -3.50
CA VAL A 329 -17.49 8.05 -2.69
C VAL A 329 -18.78 8.44 -3.40
N ARG A 330 -19.81 7.60 -3.30
CA ARG A 330 -21.17 7.90 -3.72
C ARG A 330 -22.18 7.32 -2.74
N VAL A 331 -23.29 8.01 -2.52
CA VAL A 331 -24.43 7.42 -1.82
C VAL A 331 -24.90 6.18 -2.60
N SER A 332 -25.01 5.05 -1.92
CA SER A 332 -25.53 3.81 -2.46
C SER A 332 -26.96 3.59 -2.00
N LYS A 333 -27.88 3.33 -2.94
CA LYS A 333 -29.27 2.99 -2.63
C LYS A 333 -29.43 1.56 -2.10
N SER A 334 -28.36 0.75 -2.14
CA SER A 334 -28.39 -0.63 -1.67
C SER A 334 -28.04 -0.71 -0.18
N ALA A 335 -29.04 -0.53 0.68
CA ALA A 335 -29.02 -1.08 2.04
C ALA A 335 -29.47 -2.56 2.06
N SER A 336 -29.63 -3.19 0.89
CA SER A 336 -30.48 -4.37 0.73
C SER A 336 -29.66 -5.62 0.37
N LYS A 337 -29.61 -6.54 1.34
CA LYS A 337 -29.15 -7.94 1.30
C LYS A 337 -27.63 -8.14 1.40
N LEU A 338 -27.13 -8.06 2.64
CA LEU A 338 -26.07 -8.96 3.11
C LEU A 338 -26.73 -10.21 3.70
#